data_AF-A0A923DEU3-F1
#
_entry.id   AF-A0A923DEU3-F1
#
_cell.length_a   1.000
_cell.length_b   1.000
_cell.length_c   1.000
_cell.angle_alpha   90.00
_cell.angle_beta   90.00
_cell.angle_gamma   90.00
#
_symmetry.space_group_name_H-M   'P 1'
#
loop_
_entity.id
_entity.type
_entity.pdbx_description
1 polymer ?
#
loop_
_entity_poly.entity_id
_entity_poly.type
_entity_poly.pdbx_seq_one_letter_code
_entity_poly.pdbx_strand_id
1 'polypeptide(L)'
;MGEFRILLVIAIAILVVYVCYRIAEKKGFIPWFWLFTGGLGIILLLILPSANSQGLSEEVMKKRTGIANVIGICITVILVGGIFFLKSTSDK
;
A
#
# COMPACT_ATOMS: atom_id res chain seq x y z
N MET A 1 16.68 23.75 12.60
CA MET A 1 16.11 23.50 11.25
C MET A 1 16.07 22.02 10.86
N GLY A 2 17.07 21.18 11.20
CA GLY A 2 17.06 19.75 10.85
C GLY A 2 15.95 18.92 11.51
N GLU A 3 15.72 19.12 12.80
CA GLU A 3 14.72 18.36 13.58
C GLU A 3 13.28 18.57 13.07
N PHE A 4 12.92 19.81 12.73
CA PHE A 4 11.61 20.12 12.15
C PHE A 4 11.37 19.38 10.83
N ARG A 5 12.40 19.26 9.98
CA ARG A 5 12.30 18.50 8.72
C ARG A 5 12.06 17.03 8.99
N ILE A 6 12.75 16.44 9.96
CA ILE A 6 12.57 15.02 10.34
C ILE A 6 11.14 14.78 10.84
N LEU A 7 10.64 15.62 11.73
CA LEU A 7 9.27 15.53 12.24
C LEU A 7 8.23 15.64 11.11
N LEU A 8 8.45 16.56 10.16
CA LEU A 8 7.58 16.70 8.98
C LEU A 8 7.58 15.44 8.11
N VAL A 9 8.75 14.85 7.84
CA VAL A 9 8.84 13.60 7.06
C VAL A 9 8.11 12.45 7.75
N ILE A 10 8.28 12.31 9.06
CA ILE A 10 7.58 11.27 9.85
C ILE A 10 6.07 11.50 9.79
N ALA A 11 5.60 12.74 9.97
CA ALA A 11 4.18 13.07 9.90
C ALA A 11 3.58 12.74 8.53
N ILE A 12 4.29 13.07 7.43
CA ILE A 12 3.85 12.73 6.07
C ILE A 12 3.81 11.21 5.87
N ALA A 13 4.82 10.48 6.35
CA ALA A 13 4.86 9.02 6.24
C ALA A 13 3.68 8.37 6.97
N ILE A 14 3.37 8.82 8.18
CA ILE A 14 2.22 8.35 8.97
C ILE A 14 0.91 8.67 8.23
N LEU A 15 0.78 9.88 7.68
CA LEU A 15 -0.40 10.28 6.93
C LEU A 15 -0.62 9.38 5.70
N VAL A 16 0.44 9.11 4.94
CA VAL A 16 0.37 8.23 3.76
C VAL A 16 -0.06 6.82 4.15
N VAL A 17 0.54 6.25 5.21
CA VAL A 17 0.17 4.93 5.73
C VAL A 17 -1.31 4.90 6.12
N TYR A 18 -1.77 5.91 6.86
CA TYR A 18 -3.16 6.01 7.29
C TYR A 18 -4.12 6.11 6.10
N VAL A 19 -3.79 6.91 5.08
CA VAL A 19 -4.61 7.05 3.87
C VAL A 19 -4.70 5.73 3.11
N CYS A 20 -3.58 5.03 2.89
CA CYS A 20 -3.56 3.72 2.25
C CYS A 20 -4.44 2.72 3.01
N TYR A 21 -4.30 2.67 4.34
CA TYR A 21 -5.09 1.79 5.19
C TYR A 21 -6.59 2.03 5.00
N ARG A 22 -7.02 3.29 5.10
CA ARG A 22 -8.45 3.66 5.03
C ARG A 22 -9.04 3.44 3.64
N ILE A 23 -8.29 3.67 2.56
CA ILE A 23 -8.79 3.42 1.20
C ILE A 23 -8.92 1.92 0.95
N ALA A 24 -7.92 1.12 1.32
CA ALA A 24 -7.95 -0.32 1.17
C ALA A 24 -9.13 -0.95 1.93
N GLU A 25 -9.33 -0.56 3.19
CA GLU A 25 -10.44 -1.00 4.03
C GLU A 25 -11.79 -0.66 3.40
N LYS A 26 -11.98 0.60 2.97
CA LYS A 26 -13.22 1.03 2.30
C LYS A 26 -13.51 0.24 1.02
N LYS A 27 -12.46 -0.13 0.27
CA LYS A 27 -12.59 -0.88 -0.98
C LYS A 27 -12.78 -2.39 -0.80
N GLY A 28 -12.70 -2.92 0.43
CA GLY A 28 -12.84 -4.35 0.70
C GLY A 28 -11.56 -5.15 0.41
N PHE A 29 -10.41 -4.50 0.47
CA PHE A 29 -9.09 -5.12 0.34
C PHE A 29 -8.45 -5.32 1.72
N ILE A 30 -7.38 -6.11 1.82
CA ILE A 30 -6.64 -6.31 3.07
C ILE A 30 -5.70 -5.13 3.29
N PRO A 31 -5.93 -4.24 4.28
CA PRO A 31 -5.15 -3.01 4.45
C PRO A 31 -3.66 -3.25 4.71
N TRP A 32 -3.33 -4.35 5.39
CA TRP A 32 -1.95 -4.73 5.72
C TRP A 32 -1.04 -4.89 4.51
N PHE A 33 -1.58 -5.32 3.36
CA PHE A 33 -0.81 -5.49 2.13
C PHE A 33 -0.46 -4.17 1.45
N TRP A 34 -1.05 -3.06 1.90
CA TRP A 34 -0.85 -1.74 1.33
C TRP A 34 -0.02 -0.82 2.21
N LEU A 35 0.35 -1.25 3.42
CA LEU A 35 0.96 -0.39 4.43
C LEU A 35 2.33 0.18 3.99
N PHE A 36 3.13 -0.63 3.31
CA PHE A 36 4.49 -0.28 2.88
C PHE A 36 4.58 0.17 1.41
N THR A 37 3.44 0.38 0.76
CA THR A 37 3.39 0.72 -0.66
C THR A 37 3.63 2.20 -0.94
N GLY A 38 3.62 3.05 0.10
CA GLY A 38 3.90 4.48 0.01
C GLY A 38 2.94 5.23 -0.92
N GLY A 39 3.44 6.28 -1.58
CA GLY A 39 2.64 7.09 -2.51
C GLY A 39 2.12 6.29 -3.72
N LEU A 40 2.88 5.29 -4.18
CA LEU A 40 2.45 4.41 -5.27
C LEU A 40 1.21 3.60 -4.88
N GLY A 41 1.15 3.18 -3.62
CA GLY A 41 -0.02 2.54 -3.02
C GLY A 41 -1.30 3.33 -3.18
N ILE A 42 -1.25 4.62 -2.85
CA ILE A 42 -2.39 5.53 -2.95
C ILE A 42 -2.90 5.57 -4.39
N ILE A 43 -2.02 5.75 -5.37
CA ILE A 43 -2.39 5.85 -6.78
C ILE A 43 -3.12 4.58 -7.24
N LEU A 44 -2.56 3.41 -6.94
CA LEU A 44 -3.13 2.13 -7.32
C LEU A 44 -4.46 1.85 -6.60
N LEU A 45 -4.53 2.16 -5.32
CA LEU A 45 -5.76 2.03 -4.55
C LEU A 45 -6.87 2.92 -5.09
N LEU A 46 -6.57 4.09 -5.67
CA LEU A 46 -7.57 4.94 -6.30
C LEU A 46 -8.10 4.33 -7.61
N ILE A 47 -7.22 3.72 -8.42
CA ILE A 47 -7.56 3.15 -9.73
C ILE A 47 -8.25 1.79 -9.61
N LEU A 48 -7.90 0.97 -8.62
CA LEU A 48 -8.45 -0.38 -8.47
C LEU A 48 -9.97 -0.36 -8.21
N PRO A 49 -10.75 -1.19 -8.90
CA PRO A 49 -12.19 -1.25 -8.69
C PRO A 49 -12.51 -1.83 -7.31
N SER A 50 -13.41 -1.15 -6.57
CA SER A 50 -13.82 -1.60 -5.24
C SER A 50 -14.41 -3.02 -5.29
N ALA A 51 -14.01 -3.86 -4.32
CA ALA A 51 -14.65 -5.15 -4.07
C ALA A 51 -15.96 -4.99 -3.27
N ASN A 52 -16.14 -3.88 -2.54
CA ASN A 52 -17.35 -3.57 -1.79
C ASN A 52 -18.42 -2.82 -2.61
N SER A 53 -18.36 -2.87 -3.95
CA SER A 53 -19.39 -2.22 -4.77
C SER A 53 -20.73 -2.95 -4.63
N GLN A 54 -21.83 -2.21 -4.49
CA GLN A 54 -23.17 -2.79 -4.45
C GLN A 54 -23.49 -3.52 -5.77
N GLY A 55 -24.26 -4.61 -5.68
CA GLY A 55 -24.70 -5.39 -6.84
C GLY A 55 -23.65 -6.36 -7.43
N LEU A 56 -22.52 -6.57 -6.76
CA LEU A 56 -21.53 -7.58 -7.15
C LEU A 56 -21.91 -8.97 -6.65
N SER A 57 -21.67 -10.00 -7.48
CA SER A 57 -21.66 -11.38 -7.00
C SER A 57 -20.44 -11.64 -6.12
N GLU A 58 -20.55 -12.59 -5.19
CA GLU A 58 -19.44 -12.98 -4.30
C GLU A 58 -18.17 -13.40 -5.08
N GLU A 59 -18.35 -14.03 -6.24
CA GLU A 59 -17.23 -14.45 -7.10
C GLU A 59 -16.43 -13.25 -7.60
N VAL A 60 -17.10 -12.19 -8.06
CA VAL A 60 -16.44 -10.98 -8.55
C VAL A 60 -15.78 -10.22 -7.40
N MET A 61 -16.42 -10.19 -6.23
CA MET A 61 -15.83 -9.60 -5.01
C MET A 61 -14.52 -10.31 -4.66
N LYS A 62 -14.54 -11.65 -4.56
CA LYS A 62 -13.35 -12.47 -4.26
C LYS A 62 -12.25 -12.26 -5.30
N LYS A 63 -12.59 -12.20 -6.59
CA LYS A 63 -11.61 -11.97 -7.67
C LYS A 63 -10.95 -10.59 -7.55
N ARG A 64 -11.73 -9.53 -7.29
CA ARG A 64 -11.20 -8.17 -7.11
C ARG A 64 -10.31 -8.06 -5.87
N THR A 65 -10.75 -8.60 -4.73
CA THR A 65 -9.96 -8.64 -3.50
C THR A 65 -8.67 -9.43 -3.71
N GLY A 66 -8.72 -10.60 -4.36
CA GLY A 66 -7.55 -11.41 -4.67
C GLY A 66 -6.52 -10.66 -5.51
N ILE A 67 -6.94 -10.07 -6.64
CA ILE A 67 -6.05 -9.29 -7.52
C ILE A 67 -5.44 -8.11 -6.77
N ALA A 68 -6.25 -7.32 -6.06
CA ALA A 68 -5.77 -6.17 -5.31
C ALA A 68 -4.75 -6.58 -4.24
N ASN A 69 -5.01 -7.67 -3.51
CA ASN A 69 -4.12 -8.17 -2.48
C ASN A 69 -2.78 -8.67 -3.07
N VAL A 70 -2.82 -9.39 -4.18
CA VAL A 70 -1.59 -9.82 -4.88
C VAL A 70 -0.76 -8.62 -5.31
N ILE A 71 -1.39 -7.58 -5.88
CA ILE A 71 -0.70 -6.34 -6.26
C ILE A 71 -0.04 -5.68 -5.03
N GLY A 72 -0.79 -5.53 -3.92
CA GLY A 72 -0.26 -4.95 -2.69
C GLY A 72 0.95 -5.71 -2.14
N ILE A 73 0.87 -7.05 -2.11
CA ILE A 73 1.98 -7.92 -1.70
C ILE A 73 3.18 -7.73 -2.62
N CYS A 74 3.01 -7.81 -3.94
CA CYS A 74 4.10 -7.68 -4.89
C CYS A 74 4.86 -6.36 -4.72
N ILE A 75 4.14 -5.26 -4.57
CA ILE A 75 4.75 -3.94 -4.38
C ILE A 75 5.48 -3.87 -3.06
N THR A 76 4.86 -4.35 -1.98
CA THR A 76 5.50 -4.40 -0.66
C THR A 76 6.80 -5.21 -0.71
N VAL A 77 6.80 -6.38 -1.35
CA VAL A 77 7.98 -7.23 -1.51
C VAL A 77 9.06 -6.53 -2.35
N ILE A 78 8.71 -5.87 -3.44
CA ILE A 78 9.66 -5.14 -4.29
C ILE A 78 10.29 -3.97 -3.51
N LEU A 79 9.49 -3.18 -2.80
CA LEU A 79 9.98 -2.01 -2.07
C LEU A 79 10.84 -2.42 -0.87
N VAL A 80 10.33 -3.33 -0.03
CA VAL A 80 11.05 -3.78 1.17
C VAL A 80 12.25 -4.63 0.77
N GLY A 81 12.08 -5.60 -0.13
CA GLY A 81 13.16 -6.46 -0.62
C GLY A 81 14.23 -5.69 -1.40
N GLY A 82 13.82 -4.69 -2.18
CA GLY A 82 14.75 -3.79 -2.87
C GLY A 82 15.63 -3.00 -1.89
N ILE A 83 15.06 -2.52 -0.78
CA ILE A 83 15.85 -1.87 0.28
C ILE A 83 16.87 -2.84 0.88
N PHE A 84 16.48 -4.08 1.19
CA PHE A 84 17.41 -5.09 1.70
C PHE A 84 18.52 -5.42 0.72
N PHE A 85 18.20 -5.56 -0.57
CA PHE A 85 19.17 -5.83 -1.62
C PHE A 85 20.17 -4.68 -1.79
N LEU A 86 19.68 -3.44 -1.91
CA LEU A 86 20.53 -2.24 -2.04
C LEU A 86 21.45 -2.06 -0.82
N LYS A 87 20.93 -2.31 0.38
CA LYS A 87 21.74 -2.30 1.60
C LYS A 87 22.85 -3.35 1.53
N SER A 88 22.54 -4.59 1.14
CA SER A 88 23.53 -5.66 1.02
C SER A 88 24.64 -5.35 0.01
N THR A 89 24.36 -4.60 -1.06
CA THR A 89 25.38 -4.17 -2.02
C THR A 89 26.21 -2.98 -1.55
N SER A 90 25.67 -2.10 -0.71
CA SER A 90 26.41 -0.95 -0.16
C SER A 90 27.39 -1.35 0.95
N ASP A 91 27.13 -2.46 1.63
CA ASP A 91 27.97 -2.98 2.72
C ASP A 91 29.15 -3.85 2.20
N LYS A 92 29.32 -4.01 0.88
CA LYS A 92 30.42 -4.73 0.22
C LYS A 92 31.41 -3.77 -0.42
#